data_AF-A0A813J7L2-F1
#
_entry.id   AF-A0A813J7L2-F1
#
_cell.length_a   1.000
_cell.length_b   1.000
_cell.length_c   1.000
_cell.angle_alpha   90.00
_cell.angle_beta   90.00
_cell.angle_gamma   90.00
#
_symmetry.space_group_name_H-M   'P 1'
#
loop_
_entity.id
_entity.type
_entity.pdbx_description
1 polymer ?
#
loop_
_entity_poly.entity_id
_entity_poly.type
_entity_poly.pdbx_seq_one_letter_code
_entity_poly.pdbx_strand_id
1 'polypeptide(L)'
;MKQNRWLGNTFVACCRQAFCRHASNASIVTPRCAVSHQTNFEQRKRTFLGKRDKSSAGAIDARAVEVCEELNKRPAFFTTSSCAGRAFLWRGDGVKSTDSFTRWRVSHDLVEEHTEKYFDLAGLEDPNASGAASSSLGKSQRPELSSRQLLDAAESSTGGGPGITWLRFEPFILHVCCRDFTAAAALMAAARTVFKNVGLQGWGKSQLIVAIWGDEGLDMPLAGPAGVPLFCGQEAWLQGLVNSRHMRNWGKIDRFTAALRAMEDPSPEPVPSGGQVGEAYFEDDLDHEIEEANLEDAPAAKRRPGPRHFDVVGDVAVLHSRPQGADLSEVGKAILAQARQVKVVAVKSGALGTELRRPTEAFEIIAGRPRLPLITTHSEFGVKIVVDLGACFFSTRLAGERQRLCNLVRPGEKILVAFAGCCPEVLQLAARPEAAEILAIELNPVAVQCLGSV
;
A
#
# COMPACT_ATOMS: atom_id res chain seq x y z
N MET A 1 -2.70 35.75 -8.45
CA MET A 1 -2.29 36.89 -7.59
C MET A 1 -2.73 36.61 -6.16
N LYS A 2 -1.76 36.50 -5.25
CA LYS A 2 -1.72 36.95 -3.84
C LYS A 2 -2.93 36.59 -2.94
N GLN A 3 -2.73 35.67 -1.99
CA GLN A 3 -2.27 35.89 -0.60
C GLN A 3 -3.38 36.31 0.38
N ASN A 4 -3.64 35.40 1.32
CA ASN A 4 -3.72 35.59 2.78
C ASN A 4 -4.06 36.98 3.32
N ARG A 5 -5.10 37.03 4.16
CA ARG A 5 -5.16 37.94 5.30
C ARG A 5 -5.59 37.21 6.57
N TRP A 6 -4.67 37.27 7.53
CA TRP A 6 -4.80 37.04 8.96
C TRP A 6 -5.77 38.03 9.63
N LEU A 7 -6.26 37.65 10.82
CA LEU A 7 -6.51 38.42 12.06
C LEU A 7 -7.38 37.50 12.96
N GLY A 8 -7.05 37.08 14.18
CA GLY A 8 -6.21 37.64 15.23
C GLY A 8 -7.09 37.99 16.45
N ASN A 9 -7.00 37.19 17.52
CA ASN A 9 -7.30 37.40 18.95
C ASN A 9 -8.59 38.18 19.34
N THR A 10 -9.39 37.84 20.36
CA THR A 10 -9.10 37.61 21.79
C THR A 10 -10.50 37.51 22.45
N PHE A 11 -10.72 36.71 23.51
CA PHE A 11 -11.47 37.17 24.70
C PHE A 11 -11.39 36.14 25.84
N VAL A 12 -11.22 36.67 27.05
CA VAL A 12 -10.86 36.03 28.32
C VAL A 12 -12.08 35.99 29.25
N ALA A 13 -12.00 35.12 30.28
CA ALA A 13 -12.78 35.06 31.52
C ALA A 13 -14.08 34.22 31.45
N CYS A 14 -14.54 33.51 32.48
CA CYS A 14 -14.24 33.52 33.91
C CYS A 14 -14.85 32.24 34.53
N CYS A 15 -14.20 31.63 35.53
CA CYS A 15 -14.92 31.05 36.66
C CYS A 15 -14.06 31.10 37.92
N ARG A 16 -14.66 31.68 38.97
CA ARG A 16 -14.06 32.14 40.22
C ARG A 16 -14.30 31.14 41.35
N GLN A 17 -13.36 31.20 42.32
CA GLN A 17 -13.52 31.06 43.77
C GLN A 17 -13.68 29.67 44.43
N ALA A 18 -12.69 29.30 45.26
CA ALA A 18 -12.87 29.17 46.72
C ALA A 18 -11.53 29.20 47.51
N PHE A 19 -11.44 30.16 48.44
CA PHE A 19 -10.84 30.16 49.80
C PHE A 19 -9.34 29.81 50.12
N CYS A 20 -8.52 30.86 50.29
CA CYS A 20 -7.82 31.35 51.51
C CYS A 20 -7.45 30.41 52.71
N ARG A 21 -6.13 30.23 53.00
CA ARG A 21 -5.30 30.87 54.10
C ARG A 21 -4.09 30.02 54.57
N HIS A 22 -2.92 30.68 54.61
CA HIS A 22 -1.73 30.56 55.50
C HIS A 22 -1.28 29.20 56.07
N ALA A 23 -0.05 28.78 55.77
CA ALA A 23 1.10 28.84 56.71
C ALA A 23 2.29 27.96 56.25
N SER A 24 3.49 28.54 56.44
CA SER A 24 4.84 27.97 56.49
C SER A 24 5.00 26.46 56.78
N ASN A 25 5.76 25.76 55.93
CA ASN A 25 7.05 25.16 56.33
C ASN A 25 7.74 24.52 55.13
N ALA A 26 9.02 24.86 54.96
CA ALA A 26 9.90 24.20 54.03
C ALA A 26 10.08 22.73 54.45
N SER A 27 9.75 21.82 53.55
CA SER A 27 10.29 20.47 53.54
C SER A 27 10.79 20.24 52.13
N ILE A 28 12.09 19.95 52.02
CA ILE A 28 12.79 19.64 50.78
C ILE A 28 12.10 18.41 50.18
N VAL A 29 11.19 18.63 49.24
CA VAL A 29 10.67 17.56 48.38
C VAL A 29 11.68 17.42 47.26
N THR A 30 12.56 16.43 47.38
CA THR A 30 13.33 15.90 46.25
C THR A 30 12.35 15.61 45.10
N PRO A 31 12.58 16.10 43.87
CA PRO A 31 11.67 15.84 42.78
C PRO A 31 11.78 14.35 42.40
N ARG A 32 10.83 13.55 42.89
CA ARG A 32 10.50 12.22 42.32
C ARG A 32 9.89 12.44 40.93
N CYS A 33 10.70 12.73 39.92
CA CYS A 33 10.20 12.93 38.56
C CYS A 33 10.89 12.08 37.47
N ALA A 34 11.69 11.08 37.84
CA ALA A 34 12.34 10.18 36.87
C ALA A 34 11.64 8.82 36.68
N VAL A 35 10.57 8.51 37.44
CA VAL A 35 9.98 7.15 37.52
C VAL A 35 8.62 7.03 36.78
N SER A 36 8.05 8.12 36.27
CA SER A 36 6.63 8.18 35.85
C SER A 36 6.34 7.63 34.43
N HIS A 37 7.28 7.66 33.50
CA HIS A 37 7.03 7.22 32.11
C HIS A 37 7.14 5.69 31.92
N GLN A 38 8.10 5.06 32.60
CA GLN A 38 8.38 3.62 32.49
C GLN A 38 7.26 2.77 33.14
N THR A 39 6.78 3.21 34.30
CA THR A 39 5.68 2.59 35.05
C THR A 39 4.34 2.63 34.30
N ASN A 40 4.11 3.65 33.46
CA ASN A 40 2.90 3.78 32.65
C ASN A 40 2.92 2.83 31.42
N PHE A 41 4.09 2.61 30.78
CA PHE A 41 4.18 1.69 29.64
C PHE A 41 3.94 0.23 30.05
N GLU A 42 4.59 -0.24 31.12
CA GLU A 42 4.45 -1.61 31.61
C GLU A 42 3.01 -1.92 32.06
N GLN A 43 2.37 -0.97 32.74
CA GLN A 43 0.96 -1.09 33.13
C GLN A 43 0.05 -1.19 31.90
N ARG A 44 0.30 -0.38 30.85
CA ARG A 44 -0.46 -0.43 29.60
C ARG A 44 -0.25 -1.72 28.85
N LYS A 45 0.99 -2.21 28.76
CA LYS A 45 1.32 -3.51 28.18
C LYS A 45 0.55 -4.63 28.87
N ARG A 46 0.64 -4.71 30.21
CA ARG A 46 -0.11 -5.69 31.01
C ARG A 46 -1.62 -5.60 30.79
N THR A 47 -2.15 -4.38 30.78
CA THR A 47 -3.58 -4.13 30.57
C THR A 47 -4.02 -4.51 29.16
N PHE A 48 -3.20 -4.26 28.14
CA PHE A 48 -3.54 -4.54 26.75
C PHE A 48 -3.48 -6.03 26.45
N LEU A 49 -2.39 -6.70 26.85
CA LEU A 49 -2.21 -8.14 26.64
C LEU A 49 -3.16 -8.99 27.48
N GLY A 50 -3.74 -8.44 28.55
CA GLY A 50 -4.79 -9.07 29.34
C GLY A 50 -6.21 -8.95 28.76
N LYS A 51 -6.41 -8.18 27.67
CA LYS A 51 -7.73 -8.06 27.03
C LYS A 51 -7.96 -9.25 26.10
N ARG A 52 -9.24 -9.66 25.98
CA ARG A 52 -9.67 -10.57 24.91
C ARG A 52 -9.45 -9.92 23.55
N ASP A 53 -9.08 -10.75 22.57
CA ASP A 53 -8.91 -10.34 21.18
C ASP A 53 -10.22 -9.75 20.62
N LYS A 54 -10.11 -8.64 19.89
CA LYS A 54 -11.25 -7.90 19.34
C LYS A 54 -11.42 -8.10 17.83
N SER A 55 -10.65 -9.00 17.21
CA SER A 55 -10.83 -9.32 15.80
C SER A 55 -12.18 -10.00 15.59
N SER A 56 -12.71 -9.94 14.38
CA SER A 56 -13.91 -10.69 14.00
C SER A 56 -13.72 -12.21 14.09
N ALA A 57 -12.47 -12.70 14.08
CA ALA A 57 -12.13 -14.11 14.25
C ALA A 57 -12.11 -14.53 15.74
N GLY A 58 -12.16 -13.58 16.67
CA GLY A 58 -12.13 -13.84 18.12
C GLY A 58 -10.78 -14.33 18.66
N ALA A 59 -9.76 -14.43 17.81
CA ALA A 59 -8.41 -14.83 18.15
C ALA A 59 -7.39 -14.18 17.19
N ILE A 60 -6.14 -14.10 17.63
CA ILE A 60 -5.02 -13.67 16.78
C ILE A 60 -4.86 -14.70 15.65
N ASP A 61 -4.72 -14.19 14.43
CA ASP A 61 -4.43 -14.99 13.24
C ASP A 61 -3.20 -15.89 13.47
N ALA A 62 -3.34 -17.20 13.23
CA ALA A 62 -2.31 -18.20 13.50
C ALA A 62 -0.96 -17.86 12.87
N ARG A 63 -0.96 -17.22 11.69
CA ARG A 63 0.27 -16.81 10.98
C ARG A 63 0.90 -15.52 11.53
N ALA A 64 0.21 -14.79 12.39
CA ALA A 64 0.74 -13.63 13.10
C ALA A 64 1.10 -13.91 14.58
N VAL A 65 0.74 -15.09 15.12
CA VAL A 65 1.00 -15.42 16.53
C VAL A 65 2.49 -15.34 16.85
N GLU A 66 3.35 -16.00 16.07
CA GLU A 66 4.79 -16.07 16.34
C GLU A 66 5.45 -14.69 16.37
N VAL A 67 5.17 -13.83 15.38
CA VAL A 67 5.72 -12.46 15.33
C VAL A 67 5.19 -11.62 16.49
N CYS A 68 3.92 -11.79 16.88
CA CYS A 68 3.34 -11.08 18.01
C CYS A 68 3.98 -11.52 19.34
N GLU A 69 4.20 -12.82 19.55
CA GLU A 69 4.87 -13.37 20.73
C GLU A 69 6.32 -12.89 20.83
N GLU A 70 7.05 -12.88 19.70
CA GLU A 70 8.44 -12.38 19.62
C GLU A 70 8.57 -10.90 20.01
N LEU A 71 7.57 -10.08 19.69
CA LEU A 71 7.51 -8.68 20.14
C LEU A 71 7.07 -8.57 21.59
N ASN A 72 6.01 -9.29 21.97
CA ASN A 72 5.40 -9.17 23.30
C ASN A 72 6.30 -9.70 24.42
N LYS A 73 7.23 -10.63 24.14
CA LYS A 73 8.23 -11.06 25.13
C LYS A 73 9.26 -9.97 25.48
N ARG A 74 9.48 -9.01 24.59
CA ARG A 74 10.48 -7.93 24.79
C ARG A 74 9.91 -6.80 25.63
N PRO A 75 10.63 -6.30 26.65
CA PRO A 75 10.08 -5.30 27.59
C PRO A 75 9.72 -3.97 26.91
N ALA A 76 10.33 -3.64 25.77
CA ALA A 76 10.15 -2.37 25.08
C ALA A 76 8.93 -2.30 24.14
N PHE A 77 8.22 -3.42 23.90
CA PHE A 77 7.17 -3.51 22.89
C PHE A 77 5.90 -4.20 23.41
N PHE A 78 4.74 -3.83 22.84
CA PHE A 78 3.56 -4.70 22.83
C PHE A 78 2.69 -4.48 21.59
N THR A 79 2.08 -5.54 21.06
CA THR A 79 1.23 -5.48 19.87
C THR A 79 -0.19 -5.01 20.21
N THR A 80 -0.80 -4.16 19.38
CA THR A 80 -2.16 -3.67 19.58
C THR A 80 -3.19 -4.19 18.59
N SER A 81 -2.79 -4.41 17.35
CA SER A 81 -3.61 -5.07 16.33
C SER A 81 -2.72 -5.73 15.30
N SER A 82 -3.15 -6.91 14.83
CA SER A 82 -2.40 -7.75 13.91
C SER A 82 -3.34 -8.47 12.94
N CYS A 83 -2.95 -8.56 11.67
CA CYS A 83 -3.61 -9.36 10.64
C CYS A 83 -2.53 -10.00 9.77
N ALA A 84 -2.54 -11.32 9.58
CA ALA A 84 -1.51 -12.02 8.80
C ALA A 84 -1.71 -11.95 7.28
N GLY A 85 -2.69 -11.18 6.84
CA GLY A 85 -3.13 -11.07 5.44
C GLY A 85 -4.42 -11.84 5.20
N ARG A 86 -5.30 -11.29 4.36
CA ARG A 86 -6.61 -11.88 4.08
C ARG A 86 -7.11 -11.56 2.69
N ALA A 87 -7.79 -12.51 2.08
CA ALA A 87 -8.54 -12.34 0.85
C ALA A 87 -10.04 -12.25 1.16
N PHE A 88 -10.78 -11.42 0.42
CA PHE A 88 -12.23 -11.38 0.50
C PHE A 88 -12.85 -10.76 -0.74
N LEU A 89 -14.12 -11.06 -0.94
CA LEU A 89 -14.97 -10.37 -1.90
C LEU A 89 -15.70 -9.23 -1.21
N TRP A 90 -15.87 -8.10 -1.90
CA TRP A 90 -16.59 -6.97 -1.33
C TRP A 90 -17.33 -6.12 -2.36
N ARG A 91 -18.36 -5.41 -1.90
CA ARG A 91 -19.14 -4.41 -2.64
C ARG A 91 -19.34 -3.17 -1.75
N GLY A 92 -19.40 -1.99 -2.37
CA GLY A 92 -19.65 -0.72 -1.68
C GLY A 92 -18.59 0.35 -1.93
N ASP A 93 -18.46 1.31 -1.00
CA ASP A 93 -17.50 2.43 -1.12
C ASP A 93 -16.08 2.05 -0.65
N GLY A 94 -15.94 0.91 0.02
CA GLY A 94 -14.63 0.35 0.41
C GLY A 94 -13.98 1.03 1.60
N VAL A 95 -14.71 1.95 2.23
CA VAL A 95 -14.29 2.69 3.42
C VAL A 95 -14.75 1.93 4.67
N LYS A 96 -13.80 1.50 5.51
CA LYS A 96 -14.08 0.71 6.73
C LYS A 96 -14.96 1.41 7.77
N SER A 97 -15.23 2.71 7.63
CA SER A 97 -15.99 3.53 8.58
C SER A 97 -17.41 3.85 8.14
N THR A 98 -17.88 3.30 7.01
CA THR A 98 -19.26 3.48 6.53
C THR A 98 -19.99 2.13 6.55
N ASP A 99 -21.29 2.17 6.82
CA ASP A 99 -22.18 1.00 6.72
C ASP A 99 -22.46 0.62 5.24
N SER A 100 -21.86 1.35 4.28
CA SER A 100 -21.99 1.15 2.84
C SER A 100 -21.02 0.10 2.28
N PHE A 101 -20.64 -0.90 3.07
CA PHE A 101 -19.63 -1.89 2.68
C PHE A 101 -19.93 -3.29 3.21
N THR A 102 -20.03 -4.26 2.30
CA THR A 102 -20.28 -5.66 2.63
C THR A 102 -19.09 -6.52 2.19
N ARG A 103 -18.71 -7.48 3.04
CA ARG A 103 -17.65 -8.47 2.77
C ARG A 103 -18.20 -9.87 2.80
N TRP A 104 -17.75 -10.68 1.86
CA TRP A 104 -18.03 -12.11 1.81
C TRP A 104 -16.73 -12.90 1.71
N ARG A 105 -16.79 -14.15 2.15
CA ARG A 105 -15.71 -15.15 1.96
C ARG A 105 -14.35 -14.64 2.44
N VAL A 106 -14.32 -14.05 3.62
CA VAL A 106 -13.07 -13.61 4.24
C VAL A 106 -12.23 -14.85 4.56
N SER A 107 -11.11 -15.02 3.87
CA SER A 107 -10.15 -16.08 4.10
C SER A 107 -8.85 -15.49 4.62
N HIS A 108 -8.33 -16.10 5.68
CA HIS A 108 -6.99 -15.85 6.21
C HIS A 108 -5.98 -16.92 5.75
N ASP A 109 -6.46 -17.98 5.11
CA ASP A 109 -5.68 -19.12 4.62
C ASP A 109 -5.72 -19.24 3.09
N LEU A 110 -4.94 -20.18 2.55
CA LEU A 110 -4.97 -20.50 1.14
C LEU A 110 -6.40 -20.88 0.70
N VAL A 111 -6.81 -20.39 -0.45
CA VAL A 111 -8.04 -20.81 -1.10
C VAL A 111 -7.79 -22.21 -1.68
N GLU A 112 -8.46 -23.24 -1.18
CA GLU A 112 -8.25 -24.64 -1.58
C GLU A 112 -8.91 -24.99 -2.93
N GLU A 113 -8.37 -25.98 -3.65
CA GLU A 113 -8.78 -26.39 -5.00
C GLU A 113 -10.26 -26.82 -5.08
N HIS A 114 -10.81 -27.39 -3.99
CA HIS A 114 -12.22 -27.78 -3.90
C HIS A 114 -13.15 -26.65 -3.40
N THR A 115 -12.61 -25.44 -3.24
CA THR A 115 -13.40 -24.23 -2.99
C THR A 115 -13.90 -23.65 -4.32
N GLU A 116 -14.53 -24.48 -5.16
CA GLU A 116 -15.16 -24.08 -6.45
C GLU A 116 -16.20 -22.95 -6.30
N LYS A 117 -16.48 -22.54 -5.06
CA LYS A 117 -17.37 -21.46 -4.72
C LYS A 117 -16.67 -20.22 -4.18
N TYR A 118 -15.33 -20.14 -4.10
CA TYR A 118 -14.69 -18.94 -3.54
C TYR A 118 -14.88 -17.72 -4.46
N PHE A 119 -14.74 -17.92 -5.77
CA PHE A 119 -14.87 -16.86 -6.78
C PHE A 119 -16.25 -16.81 -7.43
N ASP A 120 -17.10 -17.82 -7.21
CA ASP A 120 -18.46 -17.88 -7.75
C ASP A 120 -19.33 -16.71 -7.24
N LEU A 121 -19.68 -15.76 -8.09
CA LEU A 121 -20.45 -14.58 -7.68
C LEU A 121 -21.94 -14.87 -7.48
N ALA A 122 -22.44 -16.04 -7.90
CA ALA A 122 -23.87 -16.37 -7.97
C ALA A 122 -24.55 -16.62 -6.60
N GLY A 123 -23.84 -16.43 -5.48
CA GLY A 123 -24.36 -16.60 -4.12
C GLY A 123 -24.00 -15.48 -3.16
N LEU A 124 -23.62 -14.30 -3.68
CA LEU A 124 -23.36 -13.12 -2.85
C LEU A 124 -24.68 -12.41 -2.54
N GLU A 125 -25.44 -12.97 -1.59
CA GLU A 125 -26.63 -12.33 -1.05
C GLU A 125 -26.23 -11.11 -0.20
N ASP A 126 -26.96 -10.01 -0.37
CA ASP A 126 -26.79 -8.84 0.46
C ASP A 126 -27.43 -9.14 1.82
N PRO A 127 -26.67 -9.18 2.94
CA PRO A 127 -27.23 -9.46 4.26
C PRO A 127 -28.28 -8.43 4.71
N ASN A 128 -28.38 -7.29 4.02
CA ASN A 128 -29.42 -6.28 4.23
C ASN A 128 -30.61 -6.39 3.27
N ALA A 129 -30.60 -7.30 2.28
CA ALA A 129 -31.74 -7.53 1.40
C ALA A 129 -32.77 -8.43 2.10
N SER A 130 -33.61 -7.81 2.94
CA SER A 130 -34.81 -8.46 3.44
C SER A 130 -35.80 -8.69 2.30
N GLY A 131 -35.89 -9.94 1.83
CA GLY A 131 -37.08 -10.51 1.22
C GLY A 131 -37.30 -10.22 -0.27
N ALA A 132 -36.83 -11.12 -1.14
CA ALA A 132 -37.54 -11.49 -2.36
C ALA A 132 -37.19 -12.94 -2.73
N ALA A 133 -38.21 -13.67 -3.17
CA ALA A 133 -38.27 -15.12 -3.13
C ALA A 133 -37.23 -15.86 -3.99
N SER A 134 -36.79 -17.00 -3.43
CA SER A 134 -36.25 -18.15 -4.14
C SER A 134 -37.09 -18.47 -5.38
N SER A 135 -36.46 -18.51 -6.55
CA SER A 135 -36.92 -19.37 -7.64
C SER A 135 -35.72 -20.10 -8.26
N SER A 136 -35.86 -21.42 -8.24
CA SER A 136 -35.01 -22.40 -8.87
C SER A 136 -34.96 -22.21 -10.38
N LEU A 137 -33.78 -22.04 -10.95
CA LEU A 137 -33.52 -22.40 -12.35
C LEU A 137 -32.29 -23.30 -12.43
N GLY A 138 -32.52 -24.45 -13.06
CA GLY A 138 -31.59 -25.56 -13.17
C GLY A 138 -30.46 -25.34 -14.16
N LYS A 139 -29.63 -26.39 -14.23
CA LYS A 139 -28.39 -26.51 -15.00
C LYS A 139 -28.50 -26.16 -16.48
N SER A 140 -27.36 -25.67 -16.98
CA SER A 140 -26.80 -25.81 -18.33
C SER A 140 -27.10 -24.74 -19.38
N GLN A 141 -26.02 -24.37 -20.07
CA GLN A 141 -25.84 -23.47 -21.21
C GLN A 141 -25.56 -22.00 -20.85
N ARG A 142 -24.27 -21.63 -20.95
CA ARG A 142 -23.82 -20.23 -21.06
C ARG A 142 -24.37 -19.69 -22.38
N PRO A 143 -25.24 -18.66 -22.40
CA PRO A 143 -25.57 -18.00 -23.64
C PRO A 143 -24.44 -17.02 -23.98
N GLU A 144 -23.91 -17.09 -25.21
CA GLU A 144 -23.16 -15.98 -25.78
C GLU A 144 -24.12 -14.81 -26.00
N LEU A 145 -24.17 -13.90 -25.04
CA LEU A 145 -24.96 -12.68 -25.14
C LEU A 145 -24.18 -11.66 -25.98
N SER A 146 -24.83 -11.13 -27.01
CA SER A 146 -24.28 -10.07 -27.85
C SER A 146 -24.11 -8.76 -27.06
N SER A 147 -23.15 -7.90 -27.44
CA SER A 147 -22.87 -6.63 -26.77
C SER A 147 -24.11 -5.72 -26.62
N ARG A 148 -25.11 -5.86 -27.50
CA ARG A 148 -26.40 -5.16 -27.40
C ARG A 148 -27.27 -5.65 -26.24
N GLN A 149 -27.28 -6.95 -25.96
CA GLN A 149 -28.09 -7.52 -24.88
C GLN A 149 -27.53 -7.18 -23.50
N LEU A 150 -26.21 -6.95 -23.40
CA LEU A 150 -25.56 -6.45 -22.20
C LEU A 150 -25.90 -4.97 -21.91
N LEU A 151 -26.09 -4.17 -22.97
CA LEU A 151 -26.47 -2.76 -22.87
C LEU A 151 -27.95 -2.61 -22.45
N ASP A 152 -28.85 -3.39 -23.06
CA ASP A 152 -30.29 -3.36 -22.72
C ASP A 152 -30.56 -3.81 -21.27
N ALA A 153 -29.73 -4.72 -20.72
CA ALA A 153 -29.81 -5.14 -19.32
C ALA A 153 -29.28 -4.08 -18.33
N ALA A 154 -28.35 -3.23 -18.76
CA ALA A 154 -27.80 -2.13 -17.96
C ALA A 154 -28.73 -0.90 -17.95
N GLU A 155 -29.46 -0.65 -19.03
CA GLU A 155 -30.37 0.49 -19.17
C GLU A 155 -31.72 0.27 -18.46
N SER A 156 -32.10 -0.98 -18.19
CA SER A 156 -33.39 -1.34 -17.56
C SER A 156 -33.38 -1.31 -16.02
N SER A 157 -32.21 -1.14 -15.37
CA SER A 157 -32.11 -1.07 -13.90
C SER A 157 -32.26 0.37 -13.37
N THR A 158 -33.47 0.91 -13.44
CA THR A 158 -33.84 2.15 -12.72
C THR A 158 -34.28 1.81 -11.29
N GLY A 159 -33.31 1.50 -10.43
CA GLY A 159 -33.53 1.31 -8.99
C GLY A 159 -32.35 0.63 -8.30
N GLY A 160 -31.65 1.37 -7.43
CA GLY A 160 -30.67 0.87 -6.45
C GLY A 160 -29.88 -0.37 -6.84
N GLY A 161 -29.16 -0.33 -7.97
CA GLY A 161 -28.45 -1.50 -8.50
C GLY A 161 -27.25 -1.90 -7.64
N PRO A 162 -26.84 -3.19 -7.67
CA PRO A 162 -25.68 -3.67 -6.94
C PRO A 162 -24.41 -2.90 -7.31
N GLY A 163 -23.51 -2.66 -6.35
CA GLY A 163 -22.22 -2.03 -6.63
C GLY A 163 -21.23 -2.96 -7.33
N ILE A 164 -20.12 -2.41 -7.82
CA ILE A 164 -19.00 -3.19 -8.38
C ILE A 164 -18.55 -4.24 -7.33
N THR A 165 -18.38 -5.48 -7.77
CA THR A 165 -17.86 -6.57 -6.95
C THR A 165 -16.35 -6.65 -7.11
N TRP A 166 -15.63 -6.58 -5.99
CA TRP A 166 -14.18 -6.56 -5.94
C TRP A 166 -13.63 -7.80 -5.25
N LEU A 167 -12.54 -8.34 -5.78
CA LEU A 167 -11.61 -9.21 -5.07
C LEU A 167 -10.54 -8.34 -4.42
N ARG A 168 -10.41 -8.42 -3.10
CA ARG A 168 -9.38 -7.71 -2.35
C ARG A 168 -8.47 -8.69 -1.62
N PHE A 169 -7.17 -8.42 -1.68
CA PHE A 169 -6.18 -8.99 -0.77
C PHE A 169 -5.61 -7.87 0.08
N GLU A 170 -5.89 -7.89 1.38
CA GLU A 170 -5.23 -7.03 2.35
C GLU A 170 -4.00 -7.77 2.89
N PRO A 171 -2.78 -7.20 2.79
CA PRO A 171 -1.57 -7.87 3.24
C PRO A 171 -1.40 -7.81 4.76
N PHE A 172 -0.23 -8.24 5.26
CA PHE A 172 0.14 -8.14 6.67
C PHE A 172 -0.03 -6.71 7.21
N ILE A 173 -0.68 -6.58 8.37
CA ILE A 173 -0.79 -5.30 9.09
C ILE A 173 -0.46 -5.57 10.55
N LEU A 174 0.43 -4.79 11.12
CA LEU A 174 0.80 -4.87 12.53
C LEU A 174 0.98 -3.48 13.12
N HIS A 175 0.34 -3.25 14.26
CA HIS A 175 0.57 -2.07 15.08
C HIS A 175 1.26 -2.47 16.39
N VAL A 176 2.36 -1.81 16.69
CA VAL A 176 3.20 -2.10 17.85
C VAL A 176 3.39 -0.84 18.67
N CYS A 177 2.98 -0.87 19.93
CA CYS A 177 3.27 0.18 20.87
C CYS A 177 4.71 0.02 21.40
N CYS A 178 5.49 1.10 21.32
CA CYS A 178 6.89 1.17 21.74
C CYS A 178 7.01 1.99 23.04
N ARG A 179 7.98 1.63 23.87
CA ARG A 179 8.25 2.31 25.15
C ARG A 179 8.71 3.76 24.94
N ASP A 180 9.64 3.95 24.01
CA ASP A 180 10.35 5.20 23.73
C ASP A 180 10.76 5.28 22.24
N PHE A 181 11.38 6.39 21.83
CA PHE A 181 11.83 6.60 20.46
C PHE A 181 12.96 5.68 20.03
N THR A 182 13.86 5.31 20.93
CA THR A 182 14.94 4.34 20.66
C THR A 182 14.35 2.98 20.30
N ALA A 183 13.37 2.52 21.07
CA ALA A 183 12.67 1.27 20.80
C ALA A 183 11.91 1.35 19.47
N ALA A 184 11.18 2.44 19.22
CA ALA A 184 10.50 2.65 17.95
C ALA A 184 11.48 2.65 16.77
N ALA A 185 12.63 3.33 16.89
CA ALA A 185 13.66 3.37 15.86
C ALA A 185 14.27 2.00 15.59
N ALA A 186 14.61 1.23 16.63
CA ALA A 186 15.13 -0.13 16.51
C ALA A 186 14.13 -1.06 15.82
N LEU A 187 12.87 -1.03 16.23
CA LEU A 187 11.80 -1.81 15.60
C LEU A 187 11.60 -1.43 14.13
N MET A 188 11.56 -0.12 13.83
CA MET A 188 11.45 0.36 12.45
C MET A 188 12.65 -0.07 11.61
N ALA A 189 13.87 -0.07 12.15
CA ALA A 189 15.07 -0.52 11.46
C ALA A 189 14.98 -2.02 11.11
N ALA A 190 14.59 -2.87 12.07
CA ALA A 190 14.38 -4.29 11.83
C ALA A 190 13.26 -4.54 10.81
N ALA A 191 12.12 -3.86 10.95
CA ALA A 191 10.98 -4.01 10.04
C ALA A 191 11.30 -3.54 8.61
N ARG A 192 12.07 -2.47 8.44
CA ARG A 192 12.46 -1.91 7.13
C ARG A 192 13.37 -2.82 6.31
N THR A 193 13.95 -3.86 6.90
CA THR A 193 14.65 -4.92 6.14
C THR A 193 13.71 -5.78 5.31
N VAL A 194 12.40 -5.78 5.64
CA VAL A 194 11.40 -6.63 5.00
C VAL A 194 10.22 -5.83 4.44
N PHE A 195 9.73 -4.84 5.19
CA PHE A 195 8.53 -4.07 4.88
C PHE A 195 8.90 -2.63 4.52
N LYS A 196 8.31 -2.12 3.43
CA LYS A 196 8.55 -0.75 2.97
C LYS A 196 7.70 0.28 3.73
N ASN A 197 6.47 -0.10 4.04
CA ASN A 197 5.48 0.77 4.65
C ASN A 197 5.56 0.64 6.17
N VAL A 198 6.59 1.27 6.73
CA VAL A 198 6.87 1.27 8.16
C VAL A 198 6.99 2.71 8.64
N GLY A 199 6.11 3.11 9.54
CA GLY A 199 6.06 4.48 10.03
C GLY A 199 5.50 4.57 11.45
N LEU A 200 5.73 5.72 12.06
CA LEU A 200 5.16 6.06 13.36
C LEU A 200 3.80 6.73 13.12
N GLN A 201 2.73 6.13 13.63
CA GLN A 201 1.34 6.56 13.36
C GLN A 201 0.73 7.35 14.51
N GLY A 202 1.23 7.17 15.74
CA GLY A 202 0.75 7.89 16.93
C GLY A 202 1.91 8.52 17.69
N TRP A 203 1.84 9.83 17.91
CA TRP A 203 2.78 10.61 18.73
C TRP A 203 2.07 11.36 19.88
N GLY A 204 0.74 11.39 19.93
CA GLY A 204 -0.06 12.11 20.95
C GLY A 204 -0.84 11.20 21.90
N LYS A 205 -1.07 11.65 23.15
CA LYS A 205 -1.69 10.91 24.28
C LYS A 205 -0.84 9.75 24.83
N SER A 206 0.48 9.95 24.89
CA SER A 206 1.45 9.09 25.56
C SER A 206 1.75 7.73 24.90
N GLN A 207 1.24 7.44 23.70
CA GLN A 207 1.50 6.16 23.00
C GLN A 207 2.31 6.37 21.72
N LEU A 208 3.48 5.72 21.64
CA LEU A 208 4.27 5.61 20.43
C LEU A 208 3.86 4.34 19.69
N ILE A 209 3.19 4.46 18.55
CA ILE A 209 2.70 3.31 17.78
C ILE A 209 3.41 3.26 16.44
N VAL A 210 4.22 2.21 16.24
CA VAL A 210 4.81 1.86 14.95
C VAL A 210 3.81 1.01 14.19
N ALA A 211 3.50 1.41 12.96
CA ALA A 211 2.64 0.71 12.04
C ALA A 211 3.47 0.07 10.93
N ILE A 212 3.29 -1.23 10.72
CA ILE A 212 4.00 -2.05 9.74
C ILE A 212 2.95 -2.62 8.78
N TRP A 213 3.09 -2.30 7.50
CA TRP A 213 2.15 -2.69 6.46
C TRP A 213 2.88 -3.46 5.34
N GLY A 214 2.30 -4.57 4.93
CA GLY A 214 2.74 -5.33 3.77
C GLY A 214 2.41 -4.61 2.45
N ASP A 215 3.12 -5.01 1.40
CA ASP A 215 3.02 -4.45 0.04
C ASP A 215 2.42 -5.47 -0.97
N GLU A 216 1.85 -6.58 -0.50
CA GLU A 216 1.20 -7.60 -1.36
C GLU A 216 -0.29 -7.30 -1.64
N GLY A 217 -0.74 -6.05 -1.50
CA GLY A 217 -2.14 -5.68 -1.69
C GLY A 217 -2.67 -5.95 -3.11
N LEU A 218 -3.94 -6.38 -3.20
CA LEU A 218 -4.67 -6.57 -4.45
C LEU A 218 -6.04 -5.90 -4.33
N ASP A 219 -6.44 -5.19 -5.38
CA ASP A 219 -7.79 -4.70 -5.59
C ASP A 219 -8.11 -4.99 -7.05
N MET A 220 -9.03 -5.92 -7.30
CA MET A 220 -9.36 -6.37 -8.65
C MET A 220 -10.88 -6.43 -8.83
N PRO A 221 -11.46 -5.68 -9.77
CA PRO A 221 -12.90 -5.78 -10.04
C PRO A 221 -13.19 -7.12 -10.72
N LEU A 222 -14.18 -7.85 -10.20
CA LEU A 222 -14.65 -9.13 -10.76
C LEU A 222 -15.94 -8.95 -11.56
N ALA A 223 -16.83 -8.06 -11.13
CA ALA A 223 -18.08 -7.77 -11.81
C ALA A 223 -18.48 -6.29 -11.65
N GLY A 224 -19.07 -5.73 -12.71
CA GLY A 224 -19.60 -4.38 -12.73
C GLY A 224 -20.91 -4.25 -11.94
N PRO A 225 -21.51 -3.04 -11.92
CA PRO A 225 -22.67 -2.74 -11.10
C PRO A 225 -23.88 -3.64 -11.38
N ALA A 226 -24.17 -3.96 -12.63
CA ALA A 226 -25.28 -4.87 -13.00
C ALA A 226 -24.95 -6.36 -12.78
N GLY A 227 -23.88 -6.70 -12.04
CA GLY A 227 -23.40 -8.08 -11.89
C GLY A 227 -22.73 -8.63 -13.16
N VAL A 228 -22.53 -7.79 -14.18
CA VAL A 228 -21.85 -8.13 -15.44
C VAL A 228 -20.41 -8.55 -15.11
N PRO A 229 -19.98 -9.79 -15.44
CA PRO A 229 -18.61 -10.22 -15.21
C PRO A 229 -17.62 -9.30 -15.93
N LEU A 230 -16.67 -8.72 -15.19
CA LEU A 230 -15.53 -7.96 -15.72
C LEU A 230 -14.30 -8.85 -15.86
N PHE A 231 -14.23 -9.94 -15.09
CA PHE A 231 -13.22 -10.96 -15.24
C PHE A 231 -13.82 -12.19 -15.94
N CYS A 232 -13.32 -12.49 -17.14
CA CYS A 232 -13.76 -13.63 -17.96
C CYS A 232 -12.77 -14.82 -17.96
N GLY A 233 -11.72 -14.76 -17.13
CA GLY A 233 -10.66 -15.77 -17.04
C GLY A 233 -11.01 -17.01 -16.20
N GLN A 234 -10.00 -17.82 -15.87
CA GLN A 234 -10.18 -19.06 -15.11
C GLN A 234 -10.08 -18.83 -13.59
N GLU A 235 -10.99 -19.41 -12.81
CA GLU A 235 -10.97 -19.32 -11.34
C GLU A 235 -9.70 -19.91 -10.72
N ALA A 236 -9.17 -20.98 -11.31
CA ALA A 236 -7.89 -21.58 -10.90
C ALA A 236 -6.72 -20.57 -10.97
N TRP A 237 -6.77 -19.63 -11.92
CA TRP A 237 -5.77 -18.57 -12.01
C TRP A 237 -5.94 -17.54 -10.88
N LEU A 238 -7.18 -17.14 -10.54
CA LEU A 238 -7.45 -16.25 -9.40
C LEU A 238 -7.01 -16.87 -8.08
N GLN A 239 -7.28 -18.15 -7.91
CA GLN A 239 -6.79 -18.93 -6.79
C GLN A 239 -5.27 -18.87 -6.73
N GLY A 240 -4.58 -19.17 -7.83
CA GLY A 240 -3.12 -19.09 -7.92
C GLY A 240 -2.60 -17.69 -7.57
N LEU A 241 -3.26 -16.63 -8.05
CA LEU A 241 -2.92 -15.25 -7.74
C LEU A 241 -3.03 -14.95 -6.25
N VAL A 242 -4.18 -15.26 -5.63
CA VAL A 242 -4.44 -15.05 -4.19
C VAL A 242 -3.48 -15.86 -3.32
N ASN A 243 -3.33 -17.16 -3.63
CA ASN A 243 -2.45 -18.05 -2.89
C ASN A 243 -0.98 -17.64 -3.00
N SER A 244 -0.54 -17.18 -4.18
CA SER A 244 0.82 -16.65 -4.35
C SER A 244 1.05 -15.40 -3.50
N ARG A 245 0.04 -14.53 -3.33
CA ARG A 245 0.11 -13.35 -2.45
C ARG A 245 0.18 -13.76 -0.99
N HIS A 246 -0.63 -14.72 -0.53
CA HIS A 246 -0.52 -15.30 0.80
C HIS A 246 0.89 -15.81 1.07
N MET A 247 1.43 -16.67 0.20
CA MET A 247 2.77 -17.24 0.36
C MET A 247 3.88 -16.17 0.42
N ARG A 248 3.86 -15.17 -0.48
CA ARG A 248 4.84 -14.07 -0.44
C ARG A 248 4.69 -13.20 0.80
N ASN A 249 3.46 -12.96 1.24
CA ASN A 249 3.15 -12.19 2.43
C ASN A 249 3.62 -12.91 3.71
N TRP A 250 3.30 -14.19 3.87
CA TRP A 250 3.76 -14.99 5.01
C TRP A 250 5.28 -15.14 5.03
N GLY A 251 5.92 -15.35 3.87
CA GLY A 251 7.38 -15.35 3.81
C GLY A 251 8.01 -14.02 4.23
N LYS A 252 7.29 -12.89 4.17
CA LYS A 252 7.75 -11.62 4.77
C LYS A 252 7.58 -11.64 6.30
N ILE A 253 6.46 -12.15 6.81
CA ILE A 253 6.26 -12.31 8.25
C ILE A 253 7.37 -13.19 8.85
N ASP A 254 7.72 -14.30 8.20
CA ASP A 254 8.80 -15.21 8.66
C ASP A 254 10.16 -14.49 8.70
N ARG A 255 10.51 -13.76 7.64
CA ARG A 255 11.76 -12.99 7.59
C ARG A 255 11.79 -11.87 8.62
N PHE A 256 10.66 -11.22 8.85
CA PHE A 256 10.58 -10.17 9.87
C PHE A 256 10.71 -10.77 11.27
N THR A 257 10.10 -11.92 11.52
CA THR A 257 10.27 -12.67 12.77
C THR A 257 11.73 -13.05 12.99
N ALA A 258 12.44 -13.49 11.94
CA ALA A 258 13.88 -13.76 12.01
C ALA A 258 14.70 -12.47 12.27
N ALA A 259 14.37 -11.35 11.62
CA ALA A 259 15.01 -10.07 11.87
C ALA A 259 14.79 -9.57 13.30
N LEU A 260 13.58 -9.77 13.85
CA LEU A 260 13.29 -9.50 15.25
C LEU A 260 14.14 -10.38 16.16
N ARG A 261 14.29 -11.68 15.90
CA ARG A 261 15.15 -12.56 16.71
C ARG A 261 16.61 -12.13 16.72
N ALA A 262 17.11 -11.59 15.61
CA ALA A 262 18.47 -11.07 15.49
C ALA A 262 18.68 -9.67 16.09
N MET A 263 17.60 -8.94 16.38
CA MET A 263 17.65 -7.58 16.92
C MET A 263 17.98 -7.60 18.42
N GLU A 264 18.97 -6.80 18.84
CA GLU A 264 19.26 -6.55 20.26
C GLU A 264 18.13 -5.76 20.94
N ASP A 265 17.92 -5.95 22.24
CA ASP A 265 16.92 -5.19 22.97
C ASP A 265 17.38 -3.74 23.20
N PRO A 266 16.56 -2.74 22.83
CA PRO A 266 16.94 -1.33 22.95
C PRO A 266 17.06 -0.89 24.42
N SER A 267 18.25 -0.43 24.80
CA SER A 267 18.47 0.16 26.12
C SER A 267 17.59 1.41 26.31
N PRO A 268 17.04 1.66 27.51
CA PRO A 268 16.28 2.89 27.77
C PRO A 268 17.19 4.11 27.55
N GLU A 269 16.66 5.18 26.94
CA GLU A 269 17.40 6.46 26.95
C GLU A 269 17.56 6.96 28.38
N PRO A 270 18.74 7.52 28.74
CA PRO A 270 18.84 8.29 29.96
C PRO A 270 17.91 9.51 29.87
N VAL A 271 16.99 9.61 30.82
CA VAL A 271 16.10 10.77 30.95
C VAL A 271 16.97 12.02 31.15
N PRO A 272 16.87 13.07 30.31
CA PRO A 272 17.62 14.30 30.53
C PRO A 272 17.20 14.91 31.87
N SER A 273 18.11 14.91 32.84
CA SER A 273 17.91 15.57 34.11
C SER A 273 18.03 17.08 33.91
N GLY A 274 16.89 17.78 33.88
CA GLY A 274 16.80 19.22 34.11
C GLY A 274 17.68 20.08 33.20
N GLY A 275 17.27 20.23 31.95
CA GLY A 275 17.74 21.32 31.08
C GLY A 275 16.52 22.05 30.54
N GLN A 276 16.48 23.38 30.66
CA GLN A 276 15.45 24.21 30.06
C GLN A 276 15.33 23.82 28.58
N VAL A 277 14.11 23.45 28.17
CA VAL A 277 13.78 23.25 26.76
C VAL A 277 13.88 24.64 26.13
N GLY A 278 15.05 24.95 25.57
CA GLY A 278 15.15 26.02 24.60
C GLY A 278 14.23 25.64 23.44
N GLU A 279 13.36 26.56 23.05
CA GLU A 279 12.65 26.51 21.78
C GLU A 279 13.70 26.58 20.65
N ALA A 280 14.35 25.46 20.39
CA ALA A 280 15.04 25.22 19.15
C ALA A 280 13.97 24.77 18.18
N TYR A 281 13.53 25.72 17.35
CA TYR A 281 12.83 25.46 16.10
C TYR A 281 13.52 24.28 15.40
N PHE A 282 12.80 23.18 15.22
CA PHE A 282 13.14 22.24 14.16
C PHE A 282 12.79 22.98 12.88
N GLU A 283 13.79 23.53 12.21
CA GLU A 283 13.64 23.95 10.83
C GLU A 283 13.23 22.71 10.03
N ASP A 284 12.07 22.83 9.38
CA ASP A 284 11.58 21.90 8.38
C ASP A 284 12.60 21.83 7.25
N ASP A 285 13.43 20.78 7.22
CA ASP A 285 14.14 20.35 6.00
C ASP A 285 13.17 19.61 5.06
N LEU A 286 12.04 20.27 4.76
CA LEU A 286 11.19 20.04 3.61
C LEU A 286 11.41 21.22 2.67
N ASP A 287 12.44 21.09 1.82
CA ASP A 287 12.52 21.59 0.45
C ASP A 287 13.98 21.45 0.00
N HIS A 288 14.39 20.25 -0.42
CA HIS A 288 15.47 20.17 -1.39
C HIS A 288 14.88 20.55 -2.75
N GLU A 289 14.78 21.86 -2.98
CA GLU A 289 14.93 22.38 -4.33
C GLU A 289 16.24 21.81 -4.87
N ILE A 290 16.15 21.05 -5.96
CA ILE A 290 17.32 20.67 -6.74
C ILE A 290 17.80 21.99 -7.36
N GLU A 291 18.74 22.67 -6.70
CA GLU A 291 19.63 23.56 -7.41
C GLU A 291 20.33 22.71 -8.47
N GLU A 292 20.00 22.95 -9.74
CA GLU A 292 20.84 22.57 -10.86
C GLU A 292 22.17 23.32 -10.74
N ALA A 293 23.02 22.88 -9.81
CA ALA A 293 24.40 23.26 -9.79
C ALA A 293 25.08 22.63 -11.01
N ASN A 294 25.52 23.48 -11.93
CA ASN A 294 26.37 23.10 -13.07
C ASN A 294 27.64 22.41 -12.55
N LEU A 295 27.60 21.08 -12.53
CA LEU A 295 28.66 20.17 -12.07
C LEU A 295 29.67 19.88 -13.20
N GLU A 296 30.22 20.92 -13.82
CA GLU A 296 31.30 20.74 -14.79
C GLU A 296 32.68 20.60 -14.12
N ASP A 297 32.86 21.01 -12.85
CA ASP A 297 34.19 21.11 -12.23
C ASP A 297 34.46 20.24 -10.96
N ALA A 298 33.76 19.12 -10.77
CA ALA A 298 34.05 18.22 -9.63
C ALA A 298 35.19 17.21 -9.95
N PRO A 299 36.23 17.06 -9.08
CA PRO A 299 37.39 16.22 -9.35
C PRO A 299 37.05 14.72 -9.46
N ALA A 300 37.70 14.03 -10.41
CA ALA A 300 37.38 12.68 -10.87
C ALA A 300 37.39 11.56 -9.80
N ALA A 301 37.95 11.80 -8.61
CA ALA A 301 38.13 10.80 -7.56
C ALA A 301 36.91 10.55 -6.64
N LYS A 302 35.82 11.31 -6.78
CA LYS A 302 34.58 11.15 -5.96
C LYS A 302 33.32 10.80 -6.76
N ARG A 303 33.45 10.30 -7.99
CA ARG A 303 32.28 9.86 -8.76
C ARG A 303 31.82 8.49 -8.26
N ARG A 304 30.60 8.42 -7.72
CA ARG A 304 29.94 7.15 -7.38
C ARG A 304 29.82 6.30 -8.66
N PRO A 305 30.06 4.98 -8.61
CA PRO A 305 29.92 4.12 -9.78
C PRO A 305 28.44 3.98 -10.14
N GLY A 306 28.04 4.50 -11.31
CA GLY A 306 26.68 4.33 -11.84
C GLY A 306 26.21 5.47 -12.75
N PRO A 307 25.18 5.20 -13.58
CA PRO A 307 24.59 6.22 -14.45
C PRO A 307 23.88 7.29 -13.62
N ARG A 308 23.96 8.56 -14.06
CA ARG A 308 23.36 9.71 -13.37
C ARG A 308 21.82 9.68 -13.37
N HIS A 309 21.21 8.99 -14.32
CA HIS A 309 19.76 8.95 -14.51
C HIS A 309 19.28 7.53 -14.83
N PHE A 310 18.18 7.14 -14.19
CA PHE A 310 17.47 5.89 -14.43
C PHE A 310 15.97 6.09 -14.17
N ASP A 311 15.13 5.31 -14.85
CA ASP A 311 13.69 5.38 -14.64
C ASP A 311 13.29 4.35 -13.58
N VAL A 312 12.34 4.67 -12.70
CA VAL A 312 11.80 3.73 -11.71
C VAL A 312 10.37 3.36 -12.08
N VAL A 313 10.15 2.09 -12.45
CA VAL A 313 8.83 1.54 -12.77
C VAL A 313 8.41 0.58 -11.66
N GLY A 314 7.59 1.08 -10.73
CA GLY A 314 7.15 0.31 -9.57
C GLY A 314 8.33 -0.04 -8.67
N ASP A 315 8.67 -1.32 -8.57
CA ASP A 315 9.84 -1.79 -7.83
C ASP A 315 11.07 -2.12 -8.70
N VAL A 316 11.09 -1.71 -9.97
CA VAL A 316 12.19 -1.96 -10.90
C VAL A 316 12.87 -0.64 -11.30
N ALA A 317 14.19 -0.56 -11.15
CA ALA A 317 15.01 0.50 -11.75
C ALA A 317 15.45 0.05 -13.15
N VAL A 318 15.17 0.87 -14.15
CA VAL A 318 15.47 0.62 -15.55
C VAL A 318 16.60 1.53 -16.01
N LEU A 319 17.70 0.91 -16.42
CA LEU A 319 18.81 1.55 -17.12
C LEU A 319 18.57 1.44 -18.63
N HIS A 320 18.43 2.57 -19.32
CA HIS A 320 18.20 2.60 -20.78
C HIS A 320 19.46 2.35 -21.62
N SER A 321 20.62 2.34 -20.97
CA SER A 321 21.89 2.00 -21.59
C SER A 321 22.78 1.26 -20.59
N ARG A 322 23.62 0.37 -21.10
CA ARG A 322 24.63 -0.33 -20.31
C ARG A 322 25.72 0.65 -19.87
N PRO A 323 25.98 0.82 -18.57
CA PRO A 323 27.09 1.64 -18.08
C PRO A 323 28.43 1.14 -18.63
N GLN A 324 29.25 2.05 -19.18
CA GLN A 324 30.58 1.73 -19.70
C GLN A 324 31.64 1.85 -18.60
N GLY A 325 32.61 0.93 -18.56
CA GLY A 325 33.77 1.01 -17.67
C GLY A 325 33.51 0.80 -16.17
N ALA A 326 32.29 0.40 -15.79
CA ALA A 326 31.92 0.11 -14.40
C ALA A 326 31.48 -1.35 -14.25
N ASP A 327 31.77 -1.94 -13.09
CA ASP A 327 31.20 -3.24 -12.72
C ASP A 327 29.68 -3.10 -12.52
N LEU A 328 28.91 -3.80 -13.36
CA LEU A 328 27.45 -3.74 -13.34
C LEU A 328 26.86 -4.20 -12.01
N SER A 329 27.50 -5.15 -11.33
CA SER A 329 27.06 -5.62 -10.01
C SER A 329 27.16 -4.49 -8.98
N GLU A 330 28.26 -3.72 -8.99
CA GLU A 330 28.46 -2.60 -8.08
C GLU A 330 27.51 -1.43 -8.40
N VAL A 331 27.28 -1.14 -9.69
CA VAL A 331 26.26 -0.17 -10.11
C VAL A 331 24.88 -0.57 -9.60
N GLY A 332 24.50 -1.83 -9.76
CA GLY A 332 23.20 -2.31 -9.31
C GLY A 332 23.04 -2.26 -7.79
N LYS A 333 24.06 -2.65 -7.02
CA LYS A 333 24.06 -2.52 -5.54
C LYS A 333 23.93 -1.06 -5.10
N ALA A 334 24.63 -0.13 -5.75
CA ALA A 334 24.56 1.29 -5.46
C ALA A 334 23.14 1.86 -5.68
N ILE A 335 22.48 1.46 -6.78
CA ILE A 335 21.10 1.86 -7.07
C ILE A 335 20.12 1.30 -6.03
N LEU A 336 20.26 0.03 -5.63
CA LEU A 336 19.43 -0.58 -4.59
C LEU A 336 19.60 0.11 -3.22
N ALA A 337 20.81 0.54 -2.89
CA ALA A 337 21.08 1.26 -1.64
C ALA A 337 20.47 2.67 -1.64
N GLN A 338 20.43 3.35 -2.79
CA GLN A 338 19.89 4.70 -2.94
C GLN A 338 18.37 4.74 -3.00
N ALA A 339 17.75 3.84 -3.77
CA ALA A 339 16.32 3.85 -4.04
C ALA A 339 15.61 2.72 -3.28
N ARG A 340 15.18 2.99 -2.04
CA ARG A 340 14.58 1.97 -1.14
C ARG A 340 13.34 1.28 -1.71
N GLN A 341 12.62 1.88 -2.66
CA GLN A 341 11.50 1.22 -3.34
C GLN A 341 11.92 0.20 -4.39
N VAL A 342 13.16 0.23 -4.89
CA VAL A 342 13.65 -0.64 -5.95
C VAL A 342 14.06 -2.00 -5.36
N LYS A 343 13.56 -3.08 -5.95
CA LYS A 343 13.92 -4.47 -5.62
C LYS A 343 14.73 -5.16 -6.71
N VAL A 344 14.67 -4.64 -7.93
CA VAL A 344 15.35 -5.18 -9.12
C VAL A 344 15.94 -4.03 -9.91
N VAL A 345 17.19 -4.15 -10.32
CA VAL A 345 17.85 -3.23 -11.25
C VAL A 345 18.10 -3.97 -12.54
N ALA A 346 17.56 -3.43 -13.63
CA ALA A 346 17.60 -4.06 -14.93
C ALA A 346 18.12 -3.09 -16.00
N VAL A 347 18.95 -3.61 -16.90
CA VAL A 347 19.45 -2.90 -18.08
C VAL A 347 18.60 -3.31 -19.27
N LYS A 348 18.10 -2.33 -19.99
CA LYS A 348 17.44 -2.53 -21.28
C LYS A 348 18.51 -2.71 -22.34
N SER A 349 18.63 -3.91 -22.89
CA SER A 349 19.69 -4.25 -23.86
C SER A 349 19.27 -4.14 -25.33
N GLY A 350 17.98 -3.96 -25.63
CA GLY A 350 17.47 -3.88 -27.00
C GLY A 350 16.62 -2.65 -27.31
N ALA A 351 16.43 -2.39 -28.60
CA ALA A 351 15.48 -1.39 -29.09
C ALA A 351 14.02 -1.82 -28.80
N LEU A 352 13.08 -0.90 -28.98
CA LEU A 352 11.66 -1.27 -29.04
C LEU A 352 11.36 -1.85 -30.41
N GLY A 353 10.67 -2.99 -30.43
CA GLY A 353 10.08 -3.54 -31.63
C GLY A 353 9.00 -2.60 -32.19
N THR A 354 8.64 -2.80 -33.46
CA THR A 354 7.74 -1.89 -34.17
C THR A 354 6.26 -2.22 -33.92
N GLU A 355 5.85 -3.45 -34.22
CA GLU A 355 4.44 -3.88 -34.23
C GLU A 355 3.83 -3.94 -32.83
N LEU A 356 4.35 -4.79 -31.94
CA LEU A 356 3.83 -4.96 -30.58
C LEU A 356 4.44 -3.98 -29.56
N ARG A 357 5.37 -3.12 -30.00
CA ARG A 357 6.13 -2.17 -29.16
C ARG A 357 6.71 -2.80 -27.88
N ARG A 358 7.18 -4.05 -27.96
CA ARG A 358 7.89 -4.70 -26.86
C ARG A 358 9.41 -4.59 -27.06
N PRO A 359 10.23 -4.69 -26.00
CA PRO A 359 11.68 -4.81 -26.15
C PRO A 359 12.05 -5.96 -27.10
N THR A 360 13.01 -5.75 -28.00
CA THR A 360 13.51 -6.79 -28.90
C THR A 360 14.43 -7.79 -28.20
N GLU A 361 15.00 -7.39 -27.07
CA GLU A 361 15.88 -8.19 -26.25
C GLU A 361 15.39 -8.19 -24.81
N ALA A 362 15.70 -9.28 -24.10
CA ALA A 362 15.37 -9.38 -22.68
C ALA A 362 16.16 -8.35 -21.87
N PHE A 363 15.53 -7.88 -20.79
CA PHE A 363 16.23 -7.08 -19.78
C PHE A 363 17.30 -7.91 -19.07
N GLU A 364 18.49 -7.33 -18.91
CA GLU A 364 19.56 -7.91 -18.12
C GLU A 364 19.42 -7.44 -16.67
N ILE A 365 19.12 -8.35 -15.75
CA ILE A 365 19.05 -8.03 -14.31
C ILE A 365 20.47 -7.98 -13.75
N ILE A 366 20.89 -6.80 -13.31
CA ILE A 366 22.26 -6.56 -12.79
C ILE A 366 22.31 -6.55 -11.27
N ALA A 367 21.17 -6.35 -10.59
CA ALA A 367 21.07 -6.49 -9.15
C ALA A 367 19.62 -6.73 -8.70
N GLY A 368 19.47 -7.27 -7.49
CA GLY A 368 18.18 -7.62 -6.92
C GLY A 368 17.79 -9.08 -7.19
N ARG A 369 16.58 -9.47 -6.78
CA ARG A 369 16.12 -10.85 -7.00
C ARG A 369 15.81 -11.07 -8.49
N PRO A 370 16.35 -12.12 -9.13
CA PRO A 370 15.97 -12.48 -10.49
C PRO A 370 14.45 -12.61 -10.63
N ARG A 371 13.88 -12.00 -11.68
CA ARG A 371 12.44 -11.99 -11.94
C ARG A 371 12.17 -12.03 -13.45
N LEU A 372 11.60 -13.13 -13.92
CA LEU A 372 11.14 -13.32 -15.29
C LEU A 372 9.79 -14.06 -15.26
N PRO A 373 8.71 -13.55 -15.88
CA PRO A 373 8.61 -12.24 -16.56
C PRO A 373 8.84 -11.06 -15.61
N LEU A 374 9.30 -9.91 -16.14
CA LEU A 374 9.69 -8.75 -15.33
C LEU A 374 8.48 -7.86 -15.03
N ILE A 375 7.54 -8.43 -14.26
CA ILE A 375 6.28 -7.79 -13.89
C ILE A 375 6.46 -6.91 -12.65
N THR A 376 5.86 -5.72 -12.69
CA THR A 376 5.86 -4.73 -11.61
C THR A 376 4.52 -3.99 -11.57
N THR A 377 4.23 -3.32 -10.45
CA THR A 377 3.08 -2.41 -10.32
C THR A 377 3.59 -0.99 -10.16
N HIS A 378 3.31 -0.15 -11.15
CA HIS A 378 3.65 1.26 -11.15
C HIS A 378 2.46 2.09 -10.64
N SER A 379 2.73 3.04 -9.73
CA SER A 379 1.71 3.97 -9.26
C SER A 379 1.88 5.31 -9.95
N GLU A 380 0.79 5.84 -10.51
CA GLU A 380 0.77 7.12 -11.22
C GLU A 380 -0.57 7.81 -10.95
N PHE A 381 -0.54 9.07 -10.52
CA PHE A 381 -1.74 9.91 -10.28
C PHE A 381 -2.93 9.22 -9.59
N GLY A 382 -2.65 8.41 -8.57
CA GLY A 382 -3.67 7.74 -7.76
C GLY A 382 -4.12 6.37 -8.29
N VAL A 383 -3.63 5.94 -9.47
CA VAL A 383 -3.92 4.60 -10.01
C VAL A 383 -2.69 3.69 -9.93
N LYS A 384 -2.95 2.37 -9.95
CA LYS A 384 -1.93 1.33 -9.97
C LYS A 384 -2.02 0.58 -11.29
N ILE A 385 -0.90 0.49 -11.99
CA ILE A 385 -0.78 -0.04 -13.34
C ILE A 385 0.14 -1.25 -13.27
N VAL A 386 -0.35 -2.42 -13.65
CA VAL A 386 0.52 -3.60 -13.81
C VAL A 386 1.27 -3.45 -15.12
N VAL A 387 2.56 -3.77 -15.13
CA VAL A 387 3.41 -3.64 -16.32
C VAL A 387 4.34 -4.85 -16.38
N ASP A 388 4.34 -5.57 -17.50
CA ASP A 388 5.44 -6.47 -17.86
C ASP A 388 6.47 -5.70 -18.69
N LEU A 389 7.57 -5.32 -18.04
CA LEU A 389 8.64 -4.56 -18.71
C LEU A 389 9.31 -5.36 -19.84
N GLY A 390 9.30 -6.69 -19.76
CA GLY A 390 9.89 -7.55 -20.78
C GLY A 390 9.02 -7.71 -22.03
N ALA A 391 7.72 -7.44 -21.92
CA ALA A 391 6.75 -7.72 -22.98
C ALA A 391 5.95 -6.50 -23.44
N CYS A 392 6.06 -5.35 -22.76
CA CYS A 392 5.28 -4.15 -23.04
C CYS A 392 6.15 -2.89 -23.13
N PHE A 393 5.71 -1.90 -23.91
CA PHE A 393 6.23 -0.54 -23.79
C PHE A 393 5.62 0.14 -22.56
N PHE A 394 6.47 0.72 -21.73
CA PHE A 394 6.05 1.61 -20.66
C PHE A 394 7.08 2.70 -20.42
N SER A 395 6.61 3.92 -20.18
CA SER A 395 7.46 5.07 -19.85
C SER A 395 6.79 5.93 -18.79
N THR A 396 7.53 6.20 -17.72
CA THR A 396 7.14 7.12 -16.64
C THR A 396 7.19 8.57 -17.11
N ARG A 397 7.97 8.88 -18.15
CA ARG A 397 8.13 10.24 -18.69
C ARG A 397 6.87 10.76 -19.35
N LEU A 398 5.99 9.87 -19.78
CA LEU A 398 4.70 10.21 -20.38
C LEU A 398 3.61 10.46 -19.34
N ALA A 399 3.91 10.33 -18.04
CA ALA A 399 2.92 10.45 -16.98
C ALA A 399 2.22 11.82 -17.01
N GLY A 400 2.99 12.90 -17.04
CA GLY A 400 2.42 14.25 -17.06
C GLY A 400 1.51 14.50 -18.26
N GLU A 401 1.84 13.94 -19.42
CA GLU A 401 1.01 14.07 -20.62
C GLU A 401 -0.30 13.30 -20.49
N ARG A 402 -0.28 12.07 -19.95
CA ARG A 402 -1.51 11.30 -19.66
C ARG A 402 -2.41 12.05 -18.69
N GLN A 403 -1.84 12.59 -17.62
CA GLN A 403 -2.61 13.36 -16.64
C GLN A 403 -3.23 14.61 -17.26
N ARG A 404 -2.47 15.33 -18.10
CA ARG A 404 -2.94 16.50 -18.82
C ARG A 404 -4.15 16.16 -19.68
N LEU A 405 -4.11 15.07 -20.45
CA LEU A 405 -5.22 14.60 -21.27
C LEU A 405 -6.43 14.20 -20.42
N CYS A 406 -6.23 13.43 -19.35
CA CYS A 406 -7.30 13.04 -18.44
C CYS A 406 -8.00 14.25 -17.79
N ASN A 407 -7.28 15.36 -17.55
CA ASN A 407 -7.83 16.59 -16.97
C ASN A 407 -8.66 17.42 -17.97
N LEU A 408 -8.62 17.12 -19.27
CA LEU A 408 -9.39 17.82 -20.29
C LEU A 408 -10.78 17.22 -20.50
N VAL A 409 -11.03 16.03 -19.96
CA VAL A 409 -12.27 15.28 -20.12
C VAL A 409 -13.43 16.01 -19.45
N ARG A 410 -14.56 16.08 -20.15
CA ARG A 410 -15.79 16.70 -19.65
C ARG A 410 -16.84 15.64 -19.29
N PRO A 411 -17.74 15.95 -18.34
CA PRO A 411 -18.85 15.06 -18.00
C PRO A 411 -19.64 14.61 -19.22
N GLY A 412 -19.81 13.29 -19.38
CA GLY A 412 -20.58 12.68 -20.46
C GLY A 412 -19.78 12.33 -21.72
N GLU A 413 -18.47 12.59 -21.75
CA GLU A 413 -17.66 12.30 -22.94
C GLU A 413 -17.46 10.79 -23.16
N LYS A 414 -17.47 10.40 -24.45
CA LYS A 414 -17.07 9.06 -24.90
C LYS A 414 -15.66 9.14 -25.43
N ILE A 415 -14.76 8.33 -24.89
CA ILE A 415 -13.33 8.45 -25.11
C ILE A 415 -12.80 7.19 -25.80
N LEU A 416 -12.07 7.39 -26.88
CA LEU A 416 -11.30 6.33 -27.54
C LEU A 416 -9.82 6.49 -27.22
N VAL A 417 -9.24 5.49 -26.55
CA VAL A 417 -7.79 5.42 -26.31
C VAL A 417 -7.19 4.41 -27.28
N ALA A 418 -6.62 4.93 -28.37
CA ALA A 418 -5.86 4.11 -29.32
C ALA A 418 -4.44 3.87 -28.80
N PHE A 419 -3.92 2.64 -28.96
CA PHE A 419 -2.60 2.22 -28.46
C PHE A 419 -2.48 2.31 -26.94
N ALA A 420 -3.46 1.74 -26.24
CA ALA A 420 -3.62 1.88 -24.81
C ALA A 420 -2.45 1.32 -23.98
N GLY A 421 -1.59 0.47 -24.55
CA GLY A 421 -0.46 -0.16 -23.87
C GLY A 421 -0.91 -0.93 -22.64
N CYS A 422 -0.20 -0.76 -21.52
CA CYS A 422 -0.64 -1.30 -20.21
C CYS A 422 -1.77 -0.49 -19.56
N CYS A 423 -2.53 0.26 -20.37
CA CYS A 423 -3.70 1.04 -19.99
C CYS A 423 -3.50 2.12 -18.90
N PRO A 424 -2.35 2.83 -18.81
CA PRO A 424 -2.15 3.85 -17.79
C PRO A 424 -3.13 5.03 -17.90
N GLU A 425 -3.48 5.43 -19.12
CA GLU A 425 -4.45 6.51 -19.37
C GLU A 425 -5.88 6.04 -19.12
N VAL A 426 -6.24 4.85 -19.60
CA VAL A 426 -7.56 4.23 -19.36
C VAL A 426 -7.84 4.10 -17.87
N LEU A 427 -6.86 3.67 -17.08
CA LEU A 427 -7.03 3.55 -15.63
C LEU A 427 -7.21 4.93 -14.96
N GLN A 428 -6.47 5.95 -15.39
CA GLN A 428 -6.65 7.31 -14.88
C GLN A 428 -8.01 7.92 -15.24
N LEU A 429 -8.49 7.64 -16.46
CA LEU A 429 -9.82 8.04 -16.92
C LEU A 429 -10.93 7.31 -16.16
N ALA A 430 -10.79 6.00 -15.96
CA ALA A 430 -11.77 5.18 -15.26
C ALA A 430 -11.85 5.48 -13.76
N ALA A 431 -10.79 6.03 -13.16
CA ALA A 431 -10.76 6.49 -11.78
C ALA A 431 -11.53 7.80 -11.55
N ARG A 432 -12.16 8.35 -12.59
CA ARG A 432 -12.77 9.68 -12.62
C ARG A 432 -14.22 9.60 -13.14
N PRO A 433 -15.18 10.35 -12.56
CA PRO A 433 -16.59 10.23 -12.90
C PRO A 433 -17.02 10.94 -14.20
N GLU A 434 -16.14 11.69 -14.86
CA GLU A 434 -16.49 12.54 -16.00
C GLU A 434 -16.75 11.75 -17.30
N ALA A 435 -16.03 10.66 -17.53
CA ALA A 435 -16.21 9.88 -18.77
C ALA A 435 -17.48 9.02 -18.71
N ALA A 436 -18.33 9.10 -19.75
CA ALA A 436 -19.48 8.21 -19.89
C ALA A 436 -19.08 6.81 -20.39
N GLU A 437 -18.09 6.76 -21.29
CA GLU A 437 -17.64 5.53 -21.93
C GLU A 437 -16.15 5.65 -22.29
N ILE A 438 -15.36 4.61 -22.05
CA ILE A 438 -13.94 4.54 -22.42
C ILE A 438 -13.71 3.26 -23.21
N LEU A 439 -13.39 3.40 -24.49
CA LEU A 439 -12.98 2.29 -25.36
C LEU A 439 -11.46 2.32 -25.53
N ALA A 440 -10.80 1.24 -25.13
CA ALA A 440 -9.35 1.10 -25.26
C ALA A 440 -9.02 0.07 -26.36
N ILE A 441 -8.10 0.43 -27.26
CA ILE A 441 -7.61 -0.46 -28.31
C ILE A 441 -6.12 -0.69 -28.11
N GLU A 442 -5.72 -1.94 -27.99
CA GLU A 442 -4.31 -2.34 -27.89
C GLU A 442 -4.06 -3.63 -28.67
N LEU A 443 -2.97 -3.64 -29.44
CA LEU A 443 -2.58 -4.78 -30.28
C LEU A 443 -1.77 -5.81 -29.49
N ASN A 444 -0.96 -5.36 -28.54
CA ASN A 444 -0.11 -6.24 -27.75
C ASN A 444 -0.94 -7.00 -26.70
N PRO A 445 -1.09 -8.34 -26.84
CA PRO A 445 -1.94 -9.13 -25.96
C PRO A 445 -1.43 -9.16 -24.51
N VAL A 446 -0.12 -9.03 -24.29
CA VAL A 446 0.44 -8.98 -22.93
C VAL A 446 0.12 -7.64 -22.27
N ALA A 447 0.09 -6.57 -23.06
CA ALA A 447 -0.30 -5.25 -22.57
C ALA A 447 -1.80 -5.22 -22.20
N VAL A 448 -2.66 -5.89 -22.98
CA VAL A 448 -4.07 -6.12 -22.61
C VAL A 448 -4.19 -6.93 -21.33
N GLN A 449 -3.41 -8.01 -21.18
CA GLN A 449 -3.40 -8.80 -19.94
C GLN A 449 -2.96 -7.99 -18.71
N CYS A 450 -2.15 -6.95 -18.87
CA CYS A 450 -1.76 -6.06 -17.78
C CYS A 450 -2.94 -5.26 -17.21
N LEU A 451 -4.04 -5.07 -17.96
CA LEU A 451 -5.26 -4.44 -17.45
C LEU A 451 -6.13 -5.42 -16.63
N GLY A 452 -5.90 -6.73 -16.79
CA GLY A 452 -6.91 -7.76 -16.51
C GLY A 452 -7.82 -7.89 -17.74
N SER A 453 -7.93 -9.09 -18.29
CA SER A 453 -8.65 -9.35 -19.55
C SER A 453 -10.09 -8.82 -19.52
N VAL A 454 -10.40 -7.92 -20.47
CA VAL A 454 -11.73 -7.34 -20.76
C VAL A 454 -12.73 -8.43 -21.13
#